data_AF-A0A6D2KYQ7-F1
#
_entry.id   AF-A0A6D2KYQ7-F1
#
_cell.length_a   1.000
_cell.length_b   1.000
_cell.length_c   1.000
_cell.angle_alpha   90.00
_cell.angle_beta   90.00
_cell.angle_gamma   90.00
#
_symmetry.space_group_name_H-M   'P 1'
#
loop_
_entity.id
_entity.type
_entity.pdbx_description
1 polymer ?
#
loop_
_entity_poly.entity_id
_entity_poly.type
_entity_poly.pdbx_seq_one_letter_code
_entity_poly.pdbx_strand_id
1 'polypeptide(L)'
;MEKTSVEDELALTVTTNCKRQKLCTPLLEDFKADSSQKLKALHDHLDIVVAERSRQVKLKENQLNILSVNLVDVQKQIEAARTEALNKEKELDLLKNEIKTEESTLKNTQDELESKKKELDLLRSQIKSEELKKKELRLRSSVLVKHEEKPIQEETKLCKEDALFIREFSSASLDRDEVFRYLRALSNPAKFVLDLVEGQIRDAQRRQRSGLQDPVVENLLMFLEELAKTGGWDKDQMRFKAMQVGTQWKEMIVIESPSSSLEALAFLLFIVGYELTRLIDQEETVLLATSVLHYQQGPELFHLLGLNRNIPEFIRELKEDHQYIPAARIICLFKRKDFSATTLLIKEIAELRRRSSVEKVEKRDVGKFKAIVELAEGMILTLIFQRLLLRSSCFRVKTQHHL
;
A
#
# COMPACT_ATOMS: atom_id res chain seq x y z
N MET A 1 -99.40 -38.39 75.55
CA MET A 1 -98.72 -37.16 75.08
C MET A 1 -97.37 -37.59 74.54
N GLU A 2 -97.28 -37.93 73.26
CA GLU A 2 -95.98 -38.30 72.65
C GLU A 2 -95.97 -38.21 71.11
N LYS A 3 -97.15 -38.07 70.47
CA LYS A 3 -97.26 -37.96 69.01
C LYS A 3 -96.93 -36.57 68.44
N THR A 4 -96.93 -35.51 69.24
CA THR A 4 -96.69 -34.14 68.75
C THR A 4 -95.21 -33.72 68.76
N SER A 5 -94.33 -34.42 69.49
CA SER A 5 -92.90 -34.06 69.57
C SER A 5 -92.10 -34.56 68.36
N VAL A 6 -92.51 -35.67 67.75
CA VAL A 6 -91.78 -36.28 66.63
C VAL A 6 -92.07 -35.54 65.31
N GLU A 7 -93.29 -35.02 65.15
CA GLU A 7 -93.69 -34.28 63.93
C GLU A 7 -93.01 -32.91 63.83
N ASP A 8 -92.84 -32.20 64.95
CA ASP A 8 -92.16 -30.90 64.98
C ASP A 8 -90.63 -31.02 64.75
N GLU A 9 -90.00 -32.08 65.27
CA GLU A 9 -88.58 -32.35 65.05
C GLU A 9 -88.29 -32.81 63.61
N LEU A 10 -89.20 -33.61 63.01
CA LEU A 10 -89.14 -33.95 61.60
C LEU A 10 -89.32 -32.71 60.71
N ALA A 11 -90.27 -31.83 61.03
CA ALA A 11 -90.53 -30.61 60.26
C ALA A 11 -89.36 -29.63 60.28
N LEU A 12 -88.69 -29.47 61.44
CA LEU A 12 -87.49 -28.63 61.57
C LEU A 12 -86.29 -29.23 60.81
N THR A 13 -86.13 -30.55 60.82
CA THR A 13 -85.06 -31.25 60.09
C THR A 13 -85.28 -31.21 58.58
N VAL A 14 -86.54 -31.35 58.12
CA VAL A 14 -86.91 -31.22 56.71
C VAL A 14 -86.75 -29.78 56.21
N THR A 15 -87.14 -28.78 57.00
CA THR A 15 -86.96 -27.37 56.61
C THR A 15 -85.50 -26.92 56.62
N THR A 16 -84.68 -27.40 57.56
CA THR A 16 -83.23 -27.13 57.56
C THR A 16 -82.51 -27.84 56.41
N ASN A 17 -82.87 -29.09 56.08
CA ASN A 17 -82.35 -29.78 54.89
C ASN A 17 -82.80 -29.09 53.59
N CYS A 18 -84.06 -28.67 53.48
CA CYS A 18 -84.56 -27.95 52.32
C CYS A 18 -83.83 -26.60 52.14
N LYS A 19 -83.54 -25.89 53.23
CA LYS A 19 -82.75 -24.64 53.19
C LYS A 19 -81.28 -24.88 52.81
N ARG A 20 -80.62 -25.91 53.37
CA ARG A 20 -79.25 -26.29 53.00
C ARG A 20 -79.16 -26.72 51.53
N GLN A 21 -80.10 -27.52 51.06
CA GLN A 21 -80.14 -27.98 49.67
C GLN A 21 -80.37 -26.82 48.70
N LYS A 22 -81.22 -25.84 49.06
CA LYS A 22 -81.44 -24.60 48.29
C LYS A 22 -80.23 -23.65 48.25
N LEU A 23 -79.34 -23.71 49.24
CA LEU A 23 -78.10 -22.90 49.30
C LEU A 23 -76.89 -23.60 48.68
N CYS A 24 -76.81 -24.94 48.73
CA CYS A 24 -75.70 -25.71 48.17
C CYS A 24 -75.79 -25.90 46.66
N THR A 25 -76.98 -25.93 46.06
CA THR A 25 -77.13 -26.11 44.61
C THR A 25 -76.63 -24.92 43.77
N PRO A 26 -76.90 -23.64 44.12
CA PRO A 26 -76.38 -22.50 43.36
C PRO A 26 -74.85 -22.41 43.48
N LEU A 27 -74.29 -22.60 44.68
CA LEU A 27 -72.84 -22.58 44.91
C LEU A 27 -72.10 -23.64 44.11
N LEU A 28 -72.69 -24.84 43.94
CA LEU A 28 -72.10 -25.91 43.14
C LEU A 28 -72.16 -25.59 41.64
N GLU A 29 -73.25 -24.99 41.15
CA GLU A 29 -73.37 -24.56 39.75
C GLU A 29 -72.44 -23.37 39.45
N ASP A 30 -72.29 -22.42 40.37
CA ASP A 30 -71.33 -21.31 40.27
C ASP A 30 -69.88 -21.84 40.22
N PHE A 31 -69.55 -22.82 41.06
CA PHE A 31 -68.23 -23.47 41.05
C PHE A 31 -67.96 -24.23 39.74
N LYS A 32 -68.96 -24.94 39.20
CA LYS A 32 -68.86 -25.60 37.89
C LYS A 32 -68.70 -24.60 36.76
N ALA A 33 -69.45 -23.49 36.79
CA ALA A 33 -69.37 -22.43 35.79
C ALA A 33 -67.98 -21.75 35.80
N ASP A 34 -67.45 -21.40 36.98
CA ASP A 34 -66.11 -20.84 37.16
C ASP A 34 -65.02 -21.82 36.69
N SER A 35 -65.13 -23.10 37.06
CA SER A 35 -64.20 -24.15 36.61
C SER A 35 -64.23 -24.35 35.09
N SER A 36 -65.44 -24.34 34.49
CA SER A 36 -65.64 -24.44 33.05
C SER A 36 -65.06 -23.23 32.31
N GLN A 37 -65.27 -22.02 32.85
CA GLN A 37 -64.72 -20.79 32.30
C GLN A 37 -63.19 -20.78 32.37
N LYS A 38 -62.59 -21.23 33.48
CA LYS A 38 -61.13 -21.38 33.62
C LYS A 38 -60.55 -22.40 32.65
N LEU A 39 -61.21 -23.55 32.47
CA LEU A 39 -60.81 -24.56 31.49
C LEU A 39 -60.86 -24.02 30.06
N LYS A 40 -61.91 -23.26 29.72
CA LYS A 40 -62.04 -22.61 28.41
C LYS A 40 -60.93 -21.59 28.19
N ALA A 41 -60.67 -20.72 29.17
CA ALA A 41 -59.59 -19.73 29.08
C ALA A 41 -58.20 -20.37 28.94
N LEU A 42 -57.97 -21.51 29.62
CA LEU A 42 -56.72 -22.26 29.50
C LEU A 42 -56.57 -22.90 28.11
N HIS A 43 -57.66 -23.43 27.55
CA HIS A 43 -57.68 -23.98 26.19
C HIS A 43 -57.40 -22.90 25.14
N ASP A 44 -58.09 -21.76 25.24
CA ASP A 44 -57.88 -20.61 24.36
C ASP A 44 -56.41 -20.11 24.44
N HIS A 45 -55.83 -20.07 25.65
CA HIS A 45 -54.42 -19.71 25.82
C HIS A 45 -53.49 -20.73 25.16
N LEU A 46 -53.76 -22.04 25.33
CA LEU A 46 -52.97 -23.09 24.71
C LEU A 46 -52.99 -22.98 23.18
N ASP A 47 -54.16 -22.71 22.59
CA ASP A 47 -54.30 -22.53 21.14
C ASP A 47 -53.47 -21.34 20.63
N ILE A 48 -53.47 -20.22 21.37
CA ILE A 48 -52.63 -19.05 21.07
C ILE A 48 -51.14 -19.44 21.11
N VAL A 49 -50.70 -20.17 22.15
CA VAL A 49 -49.30 -20.58 22.30
C VAL A 49 -48.88 -21.56 21.20
N VAL A 50 -49.75 -22.51 20.85
CA VAL A 50 -49.51 -23.46 19.75
C VAL A 50 -49.41 -22.73 18.42
N ALA A 51 -50.32 -21.79 18.15
CA ALA A 51 -50.29 -20.98 16.94
C ALA A 51 -49.01 -20.15 16.84
N GLU A 52 -48.58 -19.53 17.95
CA GLU A 52 -47.36 -18.73 17.99
C GLU A 52 -46.09 -19.58 17.79
N ARG A 53 -45.99 -20.72 18.48
CA ARG A 53 -44.89 -21.68 18.25
C ARG A 53 -44.87 -22.16 16.80
N SER A 54 -46.03 -22.42 16.20
CA SER A 54 -46.13 -22.86 14.81
C SER A 54 -45.62 -21.79 13.83
N ARG A 55 -45.87 -20.50 14.11
CA ARG A 55 -45.29 -19.40 13.30
C ARG A 55 -43.77 -19.34 13.42
N GLN A 56 -43.24 -19.48 14.64
CA GLN A 56 -41.79 -19.46 14.86
C GLN A 56 -41.07 -20.63 14.19
N VAL A 57 -41.65 -21.83 14.22
CA VAL A 57 -41.12 -23.00 13.51
C VAL A 57 -41.04 -22.74 12.01
N LYS A 58 -42.12 -22.24 11.40
CA LYS A 58 -42.13 -21.89 9.97
C LYS A 58 -41.08 -20.84 9.60
N LEU A 59 -40.90 -19.82 10.46
CA LEU A 59 -39.88 -18.80 10.23
C LEU A 59 -38.47 -19.41 10.23
N LYS A 60 -38.17 -20.26 11.22
CA LYS A 60 -36.86 -20.94 11.32
C LYS A 60 -36.63 -21.92 10.17
N GLU A 61 -37.67 -22.63 9.73
CA GLU A 61 -37.60 -23.54 8.59
C GLU A 61 -37.28 -22.79 7.29
N ASN A 62 -37.92 -21.64 7.06
CA ASN A 62 -37.61 -20.78 5.92
C ASN A 62 -36.17 -20.25 5.98
N GLN A 63 -35.70 -19.83 7.16
CA GLN A 63 -34.31 -19.41 7.35
C GLN A 63 -33.33 -20.55 7.06
N LEU A 64 -33.62 -21.76 7.54
CA LEU A 64 -32.79 -22.94 7.30
C LEU A 64 -32.73 -23.30 5.82
N ASN A 65 -33.85 -23.21 5.10
CA ASN A 65 -33.90 -23.46 3.66
C ASN A 65 -33.04 -22.47 2.88
N ILE A 66 -33.10 -21.16 3.22
CA ILE A 66 -32.25 -20.13 2.59
C ILE A 66 -30.77 -20.44 2.84
N LEU A 67 -30.40 -20.74 4.09
CA LEU A 67 -29.02 -21.09 4.43
C LEU A 67 -28.55 -22.36 3.72
N SER A 68 -29.42 -23.36 3.58
CA SER A 68 -29.10 -24.60 2.86
C SER A 68 -28.81 -24.35 1.38
N VAL A 69 -29.57 -23.47 0.71
CA VAL A 69 -29.31 -23.12 -0.70
C VAL A 69 -27.97 -22.40 -0.82
N ASN A 70 -27.72 -21.41 0.05
CA ASN A 70 -26.46 -20.67 0.04
C ASN A 70 -25.25 -21.57 0.28
N LEU A 71 -25.36 -22.56 1.18
CA LEU A 71 -24.30 -23.52 1.47
C LEU A 71 -23.95 -24.36 0.23
N VAL A 72 -24.96 -24.80 -0.52
CA VAL A 72 -24.75 -25.54 -1.78
C VAL A 72 -24.04 -24.68 -2.83
N ASP A 73 -24.39 -23.41 -2.93
CA ASP A 73 -23.77 -22.50 -3.91
C ASP A 73 -22.31 -22.18 -3.54
N VAL A 74 -22.03 -21.96 -2.25
CA VAL A 74 -20.64 -21.81 -1.76
C VAL A 74 -19.83 -23.08 -2.03
N GLN A 75 -20.43 -24.27 -1.83
CA GLN A 75 -19.75 -25.53 -2.11
C GLN A 75 -19.40 -25.69 -3.59
N LYS A 76 -20.29 -25.28 -4.51
CA LYS A 76 -19.99 -25.26 -5.95
C LYS A 76 -18.86 -24.29 -6.29
N GLN A 77 -18.85 -23.10 -5.68
CA GLN A 77 -17.78 -22.11 -5.90
C GLN A 77 -16.42 -22.63 -5.42
N ILE A 78 -16.38 -23.31 -4.26
CA ILE A 78 -15.16 -23.92 -3.73
C ILE A 78 -14.62 -24.99 -4.70
N GLU A 79 -15.48 -25.87 -5.24
CA GLU A 79 -15.04 -26.90 -6.19
C GLU A 79 -14.56 -26.28 -7.52
N ALA A 80 -15.20 -25.22 -8.00
CA ALA A 80 -14.73 -24.49 -9.18
C ALA A 80 -13.34 -23.86 -8.95
N ALA A 81 -13.15 -23.18 -7.82
CA ALA A 81 -11.86 -22.60 -7.45
C ALA A 81 -10.77 -23.67 -7.29
N ARG A 82 -11.13 -24.85 -6.77
CA ARG A 82 -10.20 -25.98 -6.61
C ARG A 82 -9.72 -26.54 -7.95
N THR A 83 -10.61 -26.68 -8.92
CA THR A 83 -10.22 -27.16 -10.26
C THR A 83 -9.36 -26.15 -11.01
N GLU A 84 -9.64 -24.85 -10.86
CA GLU A 84 -8.79 -23.78 -11.40
C GLU A 84 -7.39 -23.78 -10.78
N ALA A 85 -7.29 -23.89 -9.46
CA ALA A 85 -6.00 -23.97 -8.77
C ALA A 85 -5.15 -25.16 -9.24
N LEU A 86 -5.77 -26.33 -9.41
CA LEU A 86 -5.08 -27.53 -9.92
C LEU A 86 -4.55 -27.33 -11.35
N ASN A 87 -5.28 -26.59 -12.19
CA ASN A 87 -4.81 -26.28 -13.55
C ASN A 87 -3.62 -25.31 -13.53
N LYS A 88 -3.67 -24.27 -12.70
CA LYS A 88 -2.56 -23.32 -12.53
C LYS A 88 -1.30 -24.00 -11.99
N GLU A 89 -1.45 -24.97 -11.07
CA GLU A 89 -0.33 -25.76 -10.54
C GLU A 89 0.39 -26.55 -11.65
N LYS A 90 -0.36 -27.16 -12.58
CA LYS A 90 0.21 -27.85 -13.74
C LYS A 90 0.93 -26.90 -14.70
N GLU A 91 0.37 -25.72 -14.95
CA GLU A 91 1.02 -24.70 -15.78
C GLU A 91 2.34 -24.22 -15.16
N LEU A 92 2.36 -24.00 -13.84
CA LEU A 92 3.58 -23.65 -13.11
C LEU A 92 4.65 -24.73 -13.22
N ASP A 93 4.27 -26.01 -13.12
CA ASP A 93 5.21 -27.12 -13.31
C ASP A 93 5.80 -27.17 -14.73
N LEU A 94 5.00 -26.87 -15.76
CA LEU A 94 5.49 -26.77 -17.13
C LEU A 94 6.49 -25.62 -17.28
N LEU A 95 6.14 -24.41 -16.81
CA LEU A 95 7.01 -23.24 -16.87
C LEU A 95 8.31 -23.45 -16.09
N LYS A 96 8.25 -24.12 -14.93
CA LYS A 96 9.44 -24.44 -14.13
C LYS A 96 10.40 -25.36 -14.89
N ASN A 97 9.89 -26.33 -15.63
CA ASN A 97 10.72 -27.20 -16.46
C ASN A 97 11.32 -26.44 -17.64
N GLU A 98 10.57 -25.53 -18.27
CA GLU A 98 11.07 -24.67 -19.35
C GLU A 98 12.20 -23.76 -18.88
N ILE A 99 12.02 -23.04 -17.77
CA ILE A 99 13.06 -22.22 -17.14
C ILE A 99 14.32 -23.05 -16.86
N LYS A 100 14.17 -24.25 -16.31
CA LYS A 100 15.30 -25.15 -16.04
C LYS A 100 16.06 -25.52 -17.32
N THR A 101 15.35 -25.71 -18.44
CA THR A 101 16.01 -25.95 -19.73
C THR A 101 16.73 -24.72 -20.24
N GLU A 102 16.12 -23.54 -20.17
CA GLU A 102 16.75 -22.28 -20.57
C GLU A 102 18.00 -21.98 -19.73
N GLU A 103 17.94 -22.15 -18.41
CA GLU A 103 19.09 -22.00 -17.51
C GLU A 103 20.27 -22.89 -17.93
N SER A 104 20.00 -24.14 -18.30
CA SER A 104 21.04 -25.06 -18.78
C SER A 104 21.68 -24.58 -20.09
N THR A 105 20.89 -24.01 -21.01
CA THR A 105 21.40 -23.45 -22.26
C THR A 105 22.21 -22.16 -22.04
N LEU A 106 21.75 -21.28 -21.15
CA LEU A 106 22.46 -20.07 -20.75
C LEU A 106 23.79 -20.42 -20.10
N LYS A 107 23.83 -21.46 -19.26
CA LYS A 107 25.08 -21.92 -18.65
C LYS A 107 26.10 -22.39 -19.69
N ASN A 108 25.66 -23.17 -20.67
CA ASN A 108 26.53 -23.63 -21.76
C ASN A 108 27.07 -22.46 -22.60
N THR A 109 26.20 -21.51 -22.99
CA THR A 109 26.62 -20.34 -23.77
C THR A 109 27.57 -19.43 -22.99
N GLN A 110 27.41 -19.32 -21.67
CA GLN A 110 28.34 -18.60 -20.80
C GLN A 110 29.72 -19.26 -20.79
N ASP A 111 29.78 -20.58 -20.68
CA ASP A 111 31.03 -21.32 -20.69
C ASP A 111 31.74 -21.22 -22.06
N GLU A 112 30.98 -21.22 -23.17
CA GLU A 112 31.49 -20.93 -24.52
C GLU A 112 32.05 -19.50 -24.65
N LEU A 113 31.35 -18.49 -24.12
CA LEU A 113 31.80 -17.10 -24.13
C LEU A 113 33.09 -16.90 -23.34
N GLU A 114 33.19 -17.55 -22.17
CA GLU A 114 34.40 -17.55 -21.34
C GLU A 114 35.60 -18.15 -22.09
N SER A 115 35.38 -19.24 -22.84
CA SER A 115 36.39 -19.84 -23.70
C SER A 115 36.86 -18.88 -24.81
N LYS A 116 35.93 -18.27 -25.55
CA LYS A 116 36.24 -17.29 -26.60
C LYS A 116 36.94 -16.04 -26.07
N LYS A 117 36.59 -15.60 -24.86
CA LYS A 117 37.25 -14.46 -24.20
C LYS A 117 38.73 -14.75 -23.94
N LYS A 118 39.06 -15.95 -23.44
CA LYS A 118 40.45 -16.38 -23.23
C LYS A 118 41.24 -16.42 -24.55
N GLU A 119 40.61 -16.86 -25.63
CA GLU A 119 41.22 -16.85 -26.97
C GLU A 119 41.49 -15.43 -27.47
N LEU A 120 40.56 -14.50 -27.27
CA LEU A 120 40.74 -13.08 -27.59
C LEU A 120 41.88 -12.42 -26.79
N ASP A 121 42.01 -12.74 -25.50
CA ASP A 121 43.09 -12.23 -24.66
C ASP A 121 44.47 -12.75 -25.12
N LEU A 122 44.53 -14.00 -25.59
CA LEU A 122 45.72 -14.56 -26.19
C LEU A 122 46.09 -13.84 -27.49
N LEU A 123 45.13 -13.63 -28.39
CA LEU A 123 45.34 -12.89 -29.64
C LEU A 123 45.77 -11.45 -29.39
N ARG A 124 45.14 -10.76 -28.43
CA ARG A 124 45.53 -9.40 -28.01
C ARG A 124 46.98 -9.35 -27.53
N SER A 125 47.41 -10.36 -26.77
CA SER A 125 48.80 -10.48 -26.31
C SER A 125 49.78 -10.71 -27.47
N GLN A 126 49.41 -11.53 -28.45
CA GLN A 126 50.20 -11.73 -29.67
C GLN A 126 50.34 -10.44 -30.48
N ILE A 127 49.26 -9.71 -30.73
CA ILE A 127 49.28 -8.42 -31.44
C ILE A 127 50.21 -7.43 -30.73
N LYS A 128 50.10 -7.31 -29.40
CA LYS A 128 50.97 -6.42 -28.61
C LYS A 128 52.45 -6.78 -28.77
N SER A 129 52.76 -8.07 -28.84
CA SER A 129 54.13 -8.55 -29.07
C SER A 129 54.64 -8.25 -30.49
N GLU A 130 53.78 -8.36 -31.50
CA GLU A 130 54.12 -8.02 -32.89
C GLU A 130 54.30 -6.51 -33.08
N GLU A 131 53.48 -5.69 -32.42
CA GLU A 131 53.65 -4.24 -32.42
C GLU A 131 54.98 -3.82 -31.79
N LEU A 132 55.40 -4.47 -30.70
CA LEU A 132 56.71 -4.24 -30.10
C LEU A 132 57.84 -4.60 -31.07
N LYS A 133 57.76 -5.76 -31.73
CA LYS A 133 58.73 -6.15 -32.77
C LYS A 133 58.76 -5.16 -33.94
N LYS A 134 57.59 -4.66 -34.37
CA LYS A 134 57.47 -3.66 -35.43
C LYS A 134 58.06 -2.31 -35.01
N LYS A 135 57.87 -1.90 -33.75
CA LYS A 135 58.52 -0.71 -33.17
C LYS A 135 60.03 -0.88 -33.10
N GLU A 136 60.53 -2.04 -32.71
CA GLU A 136 61.97 -2.34 -32.66
C GLU A 136 62.60 -2.36 -34.06
N LEU A 137 61.92 -2.93 -35.05
CA LEU A 137 62.32 -2.86 -36.46
C LEU A 137 62.32 -1.42 -37.00
N ARG A 138 61.32 -0.60 -36.63
CA ARG A 138 61.29 0.84 -36.91
C ARG A 138 62.42 1.60 -36.21
N LEU A 139 62.80 1.20 -35.00
CA LEU A 139 63.91 1.78 -34.25
C LEU A 139 65.25 1.45 -34.93
N ARG A 140 65.42 0.20 -35.38
CA ARG A 140 66.56 -0.24 -36.17
C ARG A 140 66.65 0.44 -37.53
N SER A 141 65.52 0.74 -38.17
CA SER A 141 65.49 1.48 -39.44
C SER A 141 65.59 3.00 -39.29
N SER A 142 65.36 3.55 -38.08
CA SER A 142 65.52 4.98 -37.75
C SER A 142 66.89 5.37 -37.18
N VAL A 143 67.87 4.45 -37.17
CA VAL A 143 69.30 4.83 -37.08
C VAL A 143 69.74 5.68 -38.30
N LEU A 144 68.86 5.84 -39.29
CA LEU A 144 68.88 6.98 -40.20
C LEU A 144 67.66 7.86 -39.93
N VAL A 145 67.94 9.13 -39.57
CA VAL A 145 67.03 10.28 -39.46
C VAL A 145 66.52 10.59 -38.04
N LYS A 146 67.07 11.70 -37.51
CA LYS A 146 66.69 12.44 -36.30
C LYS A 146 65.33 13.14 -36.48
N HIS A 147 64.42 13.08 -35.49
CA HIS A 147 63.92 14.25 -34.74
C HIS A 147 62.91 13.88 -33.63
N GLU A 148 62.79 14.83 -32.69
CA GLU A 148 62.15 14.87 -31.38
C GLU A 148 60.65 14.50 -31.27
N GLU A 149 60.27 13.90 -30.14
CA GLU A 149 58.91 13.88 -29.58
C GLU A 149 58.87 14.57 -28.20
N LYS A 150 57.82 15.36 -27.94
CA LYS A 150 57.40 15.86 -26.62
C LYS A 150 56.27 14.96 -26.08
N PRO A 151 56.15 14.72 -24.75
CA PRO A 151 55.11 13.86 -24.20
C PRO A 151 53.86 14.61 -23.71
N ILE A 152 52.73 13.93 -23.85
CA ILE A 152 51.39 14.20 -23.28
C ILE A 152 51.34 13.61 -21.86
N GLN A 153 50.91 14.38 -20.87
CA GLN A 153 50.51 13.90 -19.54
C GLN A 153 49.27 14.66 -19.07
N GLU A 154 48.09 14.02 -19.03
CA GLU A 154 46.93 14.63 -18.34
C GLU A 154 45.85 13.67 -17.79
N GLU A 155 46.06 12.35 -17.75
CA GLU A 155 44.98 11.42 -17.35
C GLU A 155 44.96 11.01 -15.85
N THR A 156 45.83 11.55 -14.99
CA THR A 156 46.02 11.00 -13.62
C THR A 156 45.42 11.80 -12.46
N LYS A 157 44.78 12.96 -12.70
CA LYS A 157 44.27 13.83 -11.62
C LYS A 157 42.82 13.56 -11.16
N LEU A 158 42.01 12.89 -11.96
CA LEU A 158 40.55 12.80 -11.72
C LEU A 158 40.15 11.80 -10.60
N CYS A 159 40.97 10.79 -10.29
CA CYS A 159 40.55 9.67 -9.41
C CYS A 159 40.61 9.96 -7.89
N LYS A 160 41.28 11.04 -7.46
CA LYS A 160 41.44 11.36 -6.02
C LYS A 160 40.33 12.25 -5.47
N GLU A 161 39.75 13.10 -6.31
CA GLU A 161 38.66 14.00 -5.93
C GLU A 161 37.36 13.20 -5.69
N ASP A 162 37.09 12.21 -6.54
CA ASP A 162 35.93 11.31 -6.42
C ASP A 162 35.90 10.55 -5.08
N ALA A 163 37.05 10.04 -4.63
CA ALA A 163 37.15 9.29 -3.38
C ALA A 163 36.97 10.17 -2.13
N LEU A 164 37.38 11.43 -2.20
CA LEU A 164 37.19 12.40 -1.11
C LEU A 164 35.72 12.80 -0.99
N PHE A 165 35.09 13.07 -2.14
CA PHE A 165 33.68 13.46 -2.24
C PHE A 165 32.74 12.36 -1.73
N ILE A 166 33.02 11.08 -2.04
CA ILE A 166 32.26 9.93 -1.53
C ILE A 166 32.31 9.80 0.01
N ARG A 167 33.44 10.20 0.63
CA ARG A 167 33.60 10.16 2.10
C ARG A 167 32.80 11.27 2.78
N GLU A 168 32.82 12.47 2.21
CA GLU A 168 32.07 13.63 2.71
C GLU A 168 30.56 13.40 2.56
N PHE A 169 30.14 12.83 1.42
CA PHE A 169 28.79 12.36 1.15
C PHE A 169 28.23 11.40 2.22
N SER A 170 29.08 10.57 2.82
CA SER A 170 28.63 9.55 3.80
C SER A 170 28.52 10.09 5.24
N SER A 171 28.85 11.36 5.49
CA SER A 171 29.01 11.88 6.85
C SER A 171 28.48 13.30 7.11
N ALA A 172 28.24 14.11 6.09
CA ALA A 172 27.73 15.48 6.24
C ALA A 172 26.65 15.82 5.19
N SER A 173 25.77 16.77 5.52
CA SER A 173 24.84 17.37 4.56
C SER A 173 25.62 18.21 3.55
N LEU A 174 25.55 17.87 2.27
CA LEU A 174 26.26 18.61 1.22
C LEU A 174 25.52 19.89 0.82
N ASP A 175 26.25 20.88 0.31
CA ASP A 175 25.66 22.08 -0.29
C ASP A 175 25.08 21.75 -1.68
N ARG A 176 23.85 22.23 -1.93
CA ARG A 176 23.09 21.90 -3.13
C ARG A 176 23.76 22.41 -4.41
N ASP A 177 24.33 23.62 -4.39
CA ASP A 177 24.95 24.22 -5.56
C ASP A 177 26.28 23.53 -5.90
N GLU A 178 27.03 23.10 -4.88
CA GLU A 178 28.24 22.30 -5.05
C GLU A 178 27.96 20.94 -5.69
N VAL A 179 26.93 20.22 -5.20
CA VAL A 179 26.48 18.93 -5.75
C VAL A 179 26.11 19.07 -7.23
N PHE A 180 25.34 20.09 -7.60
CA PHE A 180 24.95 20.31 -8.99
C PHE A 180 26.13 20.64 -9.90
N ARG A 181 27.06 21.49 -9.44
CA ARG A 181 28.26 21.83 -10.22
C ARG A 181 29.15 20.62 -10.46
N TYR A 182 29.33 19.78 -9.44
CA TYR A 182 30.12 18.56 -9.53
C TYR A 182 29.48 17.57 -10.52
N LEU A 183 28.19 17.25 -10.33
CA LEU A 183 27.46 16.32 -11.21
C LEU A 183 27.53 16.73 -12.68
N ARG A 184 27.33 18.02 -12.99
CA ARG A 184 27.38 18.53 -14.37
C ARG A 184 28.77 18.53 -14.98
N ALA A 185 29.83 18.52 -14.17
CA ALA A 185 31.21 18.44 -14.63
C ALA A 185 31.63 17.00 -14.99
N LEU A 186 30.87 15.99 -14.54
CA LEU A 186 31.19 14.59 -14.80
C LEU A 186 30.82 14.18 -16.23
N SER A 187 31.70 13.41 -16.86
CA SER A 187 31.46 12.83 -18.19
C SER A 187 30.30 11.84 -18.22
N ASN A 188 30.02 11.17 -17.10
CA ASN A 188 28.87 10.26 -16.95
C ASN A 188 28.25 10.37 -15.56
N PRO A 189 27.33 11.32 -15.36
CA PRO A 189 26.64 11.54 -14.09
C PRO A 189 25.81 10.33 -13.64
N ALA A 190 25.19 9.60 -14.59
CA ALA A 190 24.42 8.36 -14.33
C ALA A 190 25.28 7.35 -13.60
N LYS A 191 26.42 7.03 -14.21
CA LYS A 191 27.30 5.99 -13.71
C LYS A 191 27.77 6.32 -12.30
N PHE A 192 28.16 7.57 -12.06
CA PHE A 192 28.58 8.01 -10.74
C PHE A 192 27.50 7.82 -9.68
N VAL A 193 26.27 8.31 -9.94
CA VAL A 193 25.16 8.17 -8.97
C VAL A 193 24.81 6.69 -8.76
N LEU A 194 24.83 5.88 -9.81
CA LEU A 194 24.57 4.45 -9.71
C LEU A 194 25.63 3.72 -8.86
N ASP A 195 26.91 3.98 -9.12
CA ASP A 195 28.02 3.40 -8.36
C ASP A 195 27.96 3.82 -6.88
N LEU A 196 27.52 5.05 -6.61
CA LEU A 196 27.31 5.59 -5.27
C LEU A 196 26.18 4.84 -4.54
N VAL A 197 24.99 4.73 -5.15
CA VAL A 197 23.84 3.99 -4.59
C VAL A 197 24.22 2.54 -4.30
N GLU A 198 24.86 1.87 -5.26
CA GLU A 198 25.33 0.48 -5.12
C GLU A 198 26.34 0.35 -3.96
N GLY A 199 27.24 1.34 -3.80
CA GLY A 199 28.15 1.44 -2.66
C GLY A 199 27.42 1.46 -1.32
N GLN A 200 26.44 2.34 -1.17
CA GLN A 200 25.69 2.51 0.08
C GLN A 200 24.84 1.29 0.43
N ILE A 201 24.21 0.67 -0.58
CA ILE A 201 23.43 -0.57 -0.41
C ILE A 201 24.32 -1.70 0.13
N ARG A 202 25.48 -1.93 -0.50
CA ARG A 202 26.44 -2.96 -0.04
C ARG A 202 26.95 -2.66 1.37
N ASP A 203 27.17 -1.40 1.68
CA ASP A 203 27.64 -0.95 2.99
C ASP A 203 26.59 -1.12 4.09
N ALA A 204 25.31 -0.95 3.76
CA ALA A 204 24.19 -1.24 4.64
C ALA A 204 24.04 -2.75 4.87
N GLN A 205 24.11 -3.56 3.81
CA GLN A 205 24.04 -5.03 3.89
C GLN A 205 25.19 -5.63 4.72
N ARG A 206 26.44 -5.18 4.50
CA ARG A 206 27.60 -5.61 5.30
C ARG A 206 27.43 -5.33 6.79
N ARG A 207 26.72 -4.25 7.12
CA ARG A 207 26.43 -3.83 8.50
C ARG A 207 25.07 -4.32 9.00
N GLN A 208 24.39 -5.18 8.23
CA GLN A 208 23.09 -5.79 8.55
C GLN A 208 22.02 -4.77 8.92
N ARG A 209 21.96 -3.66 8.18
CA ARG A 209 20.98 -2.58 8.40
C ARG A 209 19.73 -2.78 7.55
N SER A 210 18.59 -2.38 8.11
CA SER A 210 17.27 -2.43 7.47
C SER A 210 16.93 -1.14 6.69
N GLY A 211 17.89 -0.65 5.90
CA GLY A 211 17.78 0.59 5.14
C GLY A 211 19.03 1.48 5.17
N LEU A 212 18.96 2.59 4.43
CA LEU A 212 19.99 3.63 4.39
C LEU A 212 19.79 4.64 5.53
N GLN A 213 20.87 5.35 5.91
CA GLN A 213 20.80 6.37 6.96
C GLN A 213 20.29 7.70 6.39
N ASP A 214 19.47 8.43 7.16
CA ASP A 214 18.84 9.68 6.70
C ASP A 214 19.82 10.68 6.07
N PRO A 215 21.03 10.98 6.62
CA PRO A 215 21.97 11.90 5.97
C PRO A 215 22.45 11.42 4.58
N VAL A 216 22.59 10.10 4.42
CA VAL A 216 22.95 9.49 3.14
C VAL A 216 21.78 9.63 2.15
N VAL A 217 20.55 9.40 2.62
CA VAL A 217 19.35 9.51 1.80
C VAL A 217 19.09 10.96 1.37
N GLU A 218 19.27 11.94 2.26
CA GLU A 218 19.17 13.37 1.94
C GLU A 218 20.15 13.77 0.82
N ASN A 219 21.39 13.31 0.92
CA ASN A 219 22.37 13.55 -0.12
C ASN A 219 21.98 12.85 -1.43
N LEU A 220 21.59 11.56 -1.39
CA LEU A 220 21.10 10.82 -2.58
C LEU A 220 19.94 11.54 -3.27
N LEU A 221 19.03 12.12 -2.49
CA LEU A 221 17.88 12.86 -3.01
C LEU A 221 18.33 13.99 -3.94
N MET A 222 19.34 14.76 -3.55
CA MET A 222 19.89 15.85 -4.36
C MET A 222 20.51 15.33 -5.67
N PHE A 223 21.24 14.22 -5.63
CA PHE A 223 21.81 13.63 -6.84
C PHE A 223 20.72 13.16 -7.80
N LEU A 224 19.73 12.44 -7.29
CA LEU A 224 18.65 11.85 -8.09
C LEU A 224 17.72 12.92 -8.69
N GLU A 225 17.45 14.00 -7.95
CA GLU A 225 16.70 15.16 -8.45
C GLU A 225 17.40 15.84 -9.63
N GLU A 226 18.72 16.02 -9.56
CA GLU A 226 19.47 16.60 -10.68
C GLU A 226 19.48 15.66 -11.87
N LEU A 227 19.67 14.38 -11.58
CA LEU A 227 19.70 13.31 -12.57
C LEU A 227 18.45 13.29 -13.45
N ALA A 228 17.30 13.39 -12.80
CA ALA A 228 16.00 13.45 -13.45
C ALA A 228 15.86 14.67 -14.38
N LYS A 229 16.62 15.76 -14.14
CA LYS A 229 16.60 16.98 -14.95
C LYS A 229 17.61 16.97 -16.10
N THR A 230 18.80 16.39 -15.90
CA THR A 230 19.94 16.60 -16.81
C THR A 230 19.89 15.79 -18.09
N GLY A 231 19.24 14.61 -18.12
CA GLY A 231 19.10 13.78 -19.33
C GLY A 231 20.42 13.44 -20.06
N GLY A 232 20.35 12.69 -21.17
CA GLY A 232 21.46 12.65 -22.16
C GLY A 232 22.63 11.69 -21.93
N TRP A 233 22.47 10.63 -21.14
CA TRP A 233 23.50 9.59 -20.94
C TRP A 233 23.27 8.31 -21.77
N ASP A 234 24.22 7.37 -21.74
CA ASP A 234 24.08 6.05 -22.35
C ASP A 234 23.00 5.22 -21.62
N LYS A 235 21.77 5.28 -22.14
CA LYS A 235 20.58 4.75 -21.49
C LYS A 235 20.59 3.22 -21.39
N ASP A 236 21.06 2.53 -22.42
CA ASP A 236 20.86 1.08 -22.52
C ASP A 236 21.80 0.32 -21.59
N GLN A 237 23.08 0.69 -21.56
CA GLN A 237 24.04 0.07 -20.65
C GLN A 237 23.71 0.40 -19.18
N MET A 238 23.32 1.64 -18.89
CA MET A 238 23.04 2.08 -17.52
C MET A 238 21.74 1.48 -16.98
N ARG A 239 20.71 1.27 -17.80
CA ARG A 239 19.46 0.63 -17.37
C ARG A 239 19.66 -0.78 -16.84
N PHE A 240 20.47 -1.60 -17.50
CA PHE A 240 20.68 -2.98 -17.06
C PHE A 240 21.32 -3.02 -15.68
N LYS A 241 22.39 -2.23 -15.45
CA LYS A 241 23.05 -2.16 -14.15
C LYS A 241 22.12 -1.52 -13.10
N ALA A 242 21.39 -0.47 -13.46
CA ALA A 242 20.43 0.18 -12.57
C ALA A 242 19.28 -0.73 -12.17
N MET A 243 18.84 -1.64 -13.05
CA MET A 243 17.86 -2.66 -12.71
C MET A 243 18.36 -3.58 -11.59
N GLN A 244 19.60 -4.07 -11.68
CA GLN A 244 20.18 -4.95 -10.64
C GLN A 244 20.29 -4.24 -9.29
N VAL A 245 20.79 -2.99 -9.29
CA VAL A 245 20.90 -2.18 -8.07
C VAL A 245 19.51 -1.86 -7.50
N GLY A 246 18.54 -1.56 -8.37
CA GLY A 246 17.15 -1.34 -8.00
C GLY A 246 16.50 -2.54 -7.33
N THR A 247 16.74 -3.76 -7.82
CA THR A 247 16.23 -4.99 -7.19
C THR A 247 16.80 -5.17 -5.78
N GLN A 248 18.11 -4.96 -5.61
CA GLN A 248 18.74 -5.04 -4.28
C GLN A 248 18.19 -3.98 -3.32
N TRP A 249 17.93 -2.78 -3.81
CA TRP A 249 17.36 -1.71 -2.99
C TRP A 249 15.91 -2.02 -2.60
N LYS A 250 15.11 -2.53 -3.55
CA LYS A 250 13.72 -2.95 -3.33
C LYS A 250 13.60 -3.98 -2.19
N GLU A 251 14.48 -4.98 -2.17
CA GLU A 251 14.54 -5.98 -1.09
C GLU A 251 14.90 -5.37 0.26
N MET A 252 15.70 -4.30 0.27
CA MET A 252 16.14 -3.62 1.49
C MET A 252 15.07 -2.71 2.10
N ILE A 253 14.32 -1.97 1.27
CA ILE A 253 13.33 -1.00 1.76
C ILE A 253 12.04 -1.64 2.26
N VAL A 254 11.76 -2.89 1.86
CA VAL A 254 10.52 -3.64 2.16
C VAL A 254 9.28 -2.80 1.84
N ILE A 255 8.87 -2.80 0.56
CA ILE A 255 7.83 -1.91 0.01
C ILE A 255 6.52 -1.91 0.81
N GLU A 256 6.09 -3.07 1.33
CA GLU A 256 4.86 -3.20 2.11
C GLU A 256 4.88 -2.42 3.43
N SER A 257 6.07 -2.17 3.99
CA SER A 257 6.25 -1.42 5.22
C SER A 257 7.60 -0.69 5.24
N PRO A 258 7.76 0.40 4.48
CA PRO A 258 9.02 1.13 4.42
C PRO A 258 9.37 1.73 5.79
N SER A 259 10.59 1.44 6.27
CA SER A 259 11.09 1.96 7.55
C SER A 259 11.31 3.48 7.52
N SER A 260 11.61 4.04 6.36
CA SER A 260 11.81 5.47 6.11
C SER A 260 11.05 5.93 4.87
N SER A 261 10.10 6.87 5.05
CA SER A 261 9.42 7.52 3.92
C SER A 261 10.36 8.37 3.06
N LEU A 262 11.47 8.83 3.63
CA LEU A 262 12.49 9.58 2.89
C LEU A 262 13.29 8.65 1.97
N GLU A 263 13.60 7.43 2.44
CA GLU A 263 14.25 6.41 1.62
C GLU A 263 13.33 5.92 0.50
N ALA A 264 12.03 5.75 0.78
CA ALA A 264 11.02 5.46 -0.24
C ALA A 264 10.98 6.55 -1.34
N LEU A 265 11.13 7.82 -0.97
CA LEU A 265 11.19 8.92 -1.93
C LEU A 265 12.43 8.84 -2.81
N ALA A 266 13.61 8.62 -2.20
CA ALA A 266 14.85 8.46 -2.96
C ALA A 266 14.76 7.26 -3.91
N PHE A 267 14.18 6.14 -3.49
CA PHE A 267 13.98 4.97 -4.33
C PHE A 267 13.04 5.26 -5.53
N LEU A 268 11.94 6.00 -5.33
CA LEU A 268 11.06 6.39 -6.43
C LEU A 268 11.75 7.34 -7.42
N LEU A 269 12.55 8.28 -6.94
CA LEU A 269 13.35 9.16 -7.81
C LEU A 269 14.41 8.38 -8.59
N PHE A 270 14.98 7.33 -8.00
CA PHE A 270 15.86 6.40 -8.70
C PHE A 270 15.14 5.67 -9.83
N ILE A 271 13.94 5.14 -9.57
CA ILE A 271 13.13 4.48 -10.61
C ILE A 271 12.82 5.43 -11.76
N VAL A 272 12.40 6.65 -11.46
CA VAL A 272 12.08 7.66 -12.48
C VAL A 272 13.35 8.10 -13.22
N GLY A 273 14.43 8.38 -12.51
CA GLY A 273 15.69 8.86 -13.08
C GLY A 273 16.33 7.87 -14.05
N TYR A 274 16.25 6.56 -13.76
CA TYR A 274 16.76 5.51 -14.65
C TYR A 274 15.70 4.89 -15.57
N GLU A 275 14.47 5.43 -15.57
CA GLU A 275 13.34 4.94 -16.36
C GLU A 275 13.02 3.44 -16.13
N LEU A 276 13.05 3.00 -14.87
CA LEU A 276 12.89 1.60 -14.43
C LEU A 276 11.45 1.27 -14.03
N THR A 277 10.44 1.80 -14.72
CA THR A 277 9.02 1.68 -14.30
C THR A 277 8.50 0.24 -14.20
N ARG A 278 9.20 -0.74 -14.77
CA ARG A 278 8.87 -2.18 -14.68
C ARG A 278 9.46 -2.90 -13.47
N LEU A 279 10.30 -2.24 -12.68
CA LEU A 279 10.93 -2.82 -11.49
C LEU A 279 9.93 -3.04 -10.35
N ILE A 280 8.91 -2.18 -10.30
CA ILE A 280 7.82 -2.22 -9.33
C ILE A 280 6.51 -2.49 -10.05
N ASP A 281 5.66 -3.31 -9.46
CA ASP A 281 4.32 -3.52 -9.98
C ASP A 281 3.38 -2.36 -9.63
N GLN A 282 2.14 -2.43 -10.11
CA GLN A 282 1.18 -1.35 -9.91
C GLN A 282 0.81 -1.14 -8.44
N GLU A 283 0.68 -2.21 -7.66
CA GLU A 283 0.32 -2.15 -6.24
C GLU A 283 1.47 -1.58 -5.41
N GLU A 284 2.69 -2.06 -5.65
CA GLU A 284 3.92 -1.55 -5.05
C GLU A 284 4.16 -0.08 -5.37
N THR A 285 3.95 0.32 -6.64
CA THR A 285 4.05 1.72 -7.07
C THR A 285 3.10 2.59 -6.27
N VAL A 286 1.88 2.11 -6.07
CA VAL A 286 0.84 2.80 -5.34
C VAL A 286 1.22 2.95 -3.86
N LEU A 287 1.69 1.89 -3.20
CA LEU A 287 2.13 1.92 -1.80
C LEU A 287 3.29 2.91 -1.58
N LEU A 288 4.34 2.80 -2.41
CA LEU A 288 5.49 3.70 -2.34
C LEU A 288 5.09 5.15 -2.60
N ALA A 289 4.35 5.40 -3.69
CA ALA A 289 3.94 6.74 -4.04
C ALA A 289 3.11 7.38 -2.92
N THR A 290 2.20 6.60 -2.32
CA THR A 290 1.37 7.03 -1.19
C THR A 290 2.21 7.41 0.03
N SER A 291 3.25 6.62 0.33
CA SER A 291 4.15 6.86 1.46
C SER A 291 4.95 8.17 1.35
N VAL A 292 5.10 8.72 0.12
CA VAL A 292 5.91 9.92 -0.14
C VAL A 292 5.09 11.17 -0.45
N LEU A 293 3.76 11.10 -0.37
CA LEU A 293 2.88 12.19 -0.79
C LEU A 293 3.10 13.52 -0.03
N HIS A 294 3.64 13.51 1.20
CA HIS A 294 3.94 14.77 1.93
C HIS A 294 5.10 15.55 1.34
N TYR A 295 5.96 14.89 0.58
CA TYR A 295 7.14 15.55 0.01
C TYR A 295 6.76 16.37 -1.23
N GLN A 296 7.49 17.45 -1.46
CA GLN A 296 7.26 18.38 -2.57
C GLN A 296 7.29 17.68 -3.95
N GLN A 297 8.09 16.61 -4.06
CA GLN A 297 8.33 15.80 -5.25
C GLN A 297 7.25 14.73 -5.46
N GLY A 298 6.56 14.30 -4.40
CA GLY A 298 5.55 13.25 -4.42
C GLY A 298 4.51 13.41 -5.55
N PRO A 299 3.94 14.60 -5.75
CA PRO A 299 2.96 14.82 -6.81
C PRO A 299 3.42 14.57 -8.24
N GLU A 300 4.64 14.98 -8.54
CA GLU A 300 5.23 14.83 -9.87
C GLU A 300 5.55 13.35 -10.13
N LEU A 301 6.00 12.63 -9.09
CA LEU A 301 6.24 11.19 -9.15
C LEU A 301 4.98 10.39 -9.51
N PHE A 302 3.81 10.72 -8.96
CA PHE A 302 2.55 10.06 -9.35
C PHE A 302 2.24 10.21 -10.84
N HIS A 303 2.56 11.37 -11.43
CA HIS A 303 2.37 11.61 -12.85
C HIS A 303 3.35 10.80 -13.69
N LEU A 304 4.64 10.85 -13.33
CA LEU A 304 5.73 10.18 -14.04
C LEU A 304 5.64 8.64 -13.97
N LEU A 305 5.02 8.11 -12.91
CA LEU A 305 4.79 6.67 -12.72
C LEU A 305 3.48 6.18 -13.38
N GLY A 306 2.76 7.06 -14.09
CA GLY A 306 1.58 6.65 -14.87
C GLY A 306 0.31 6.35 -14.06
N LEU A 307 0.28 6.71 -12.76
CA LEU A 307 -0.85 6.42 -11.86
C LEU A 307 -2.10 7.27 -12.12
N ASN A 308 -2.04 8.22 -13.06
CA ASN A 308 -3.06 9.25 -13.29
C ASN A 308 -4.46 8.71 -13.64
N ARG A 309 -4.57 7.52 -14.25
CA ARG A 309 -5.86 6.97 -14.75
C ARG A 309 -6.68 6.27 -13.65
N ASN A 310 -6.04 5.80 -12.58
CA ASN A 310 -6.69 4.97 -11.54
C ASN A 310 -6.91 5.71 -10.21
N ILE A 311 -6.57 7.00 -10.14
CA ILE A 311 -6.74 7.86 -8.95
C ILE A 311 -8.12 7.73 -8.27
N PRO A 312 -9.28 7.73 -8.97
CA PRO A 312 -10.56 7.66 -8.28
C PRO A 312 -10.90 6.28 -7.69
N GLU A 313 -10.45 5.19 -8.30
CA GLU A 313 -10.52 3.84 -7.72
C GLU A 313 -9.63 3.77 -6.48
N PHE A 314 -8.41 4.28 -6.60
CA PHE A 314 -7.44 4.26 -5.52
C PHE A 314 -7.86 5.09 -4.30
N ILE A 315 -8.47 6.27 -4.51
CA ILE A 315 -9.07 7.05 -3.40
C ILE A 315 -10.18 6.26 -2.71
N ARG A 316 -10.92 5.40 -3.43
CA ARG A 316 -11.95 4.55 -2.82
C ARG A 316 -11.34 3.43 -1.98
N GLU A 317 -10.34 2.72 -2.50
CA GLU A 317 -9.60 1.68 -1.77
C GLU A 317 -9.01 2.23 -0.45
N LEU A 318 -8.28 3.36 -0.51
CA LEU A 318 -7.74 4.00 0.70
C LEU A 318 -8.83 4.39 1.72
N LYS A 319 -10.05 4.70 1.26
CA LYS A 319 -11.17 5.00 2.17
C LYS A 319 -11.74 3.74 2.81
N GLU A 320 -11.76 2.63 2.09
CA GLU A 320 -12.19 1.31 2.60
C GLU A 320 -11.19 0.82 3.65
N ASP A 321 -9.89 1.03 3.44
CA ASP A 321 -8.82 0.68 4.38
C ASP A 321 -8.67 1.68 5.55
N HIS A 322 -9.58 2.64 5.69
CA HIS A 322 -9.53 3.69 6.71
C HIS A 322 -8.24 4.55 6.68
N GLN A 323 -7.55 4.62 5.55
CA GLN A 323 -6.35 5.45 5.33
C GLN A 323 -6.73 6.87 4.89
N TYR A 324 -7.40 7.61 5.79
CA TYR A 324 -8.03 8.89 5.43
C TYR A 324 -7.03 10.03 5.15
N ILE A 325 -5.87 10.06 5.82
CA ILE A 325 -4.83 11.09 5.61
C ILE A 325 -4.21 10.97 4.20
N PRO A 326 -3.72 9.79 3.77
CA PRO A 326 -3.28 9.58 2.39
C PRO A 326 -4.34 9.94 1.34
N ALA A 327 -5.58 9.47 1.51
CA ALA A 327 -6.66 9.77 0.58
C ALA A 327 -6.95 11.28 0.47
N ALA A 328 -7.00 11.99 1.60
CA ALA A 328 -7.20 13.44 1.62
C ALA A 328 -6.08 14.18 0.87
N ARG A 329 -4.83 13.72 1.01
CA ARG A 329 -3.67 14.32 0.35
C ARG A 329 -3.75 14.18 -1.17
N ILE A 330 -4.11 13.00 -1.68
CA ILE A 330 -4.33 12.75 -3.12
C ILE A 330 -5.46 13.64 -3.66
N ILE A 331 -6.58 13.74 -2.94
CA ILE A 331 -7.72 14.57 -3.36
C ILE A 331 -7.32 16.03 -3.53
N CYS A 332 -6.64 16.60 -2.52
CA CYS A 332 -6.16 17.98 -2.55
C CYS A 332 -5.19 18.21 -3.70
N LEU A 333 -4.30 17.25 -3.91
CA LEU A 333 -3.22 17.39 -4.85
C LEU A 333 -3.69 17.36 -6.31
N PHE A 334 -4.53 16.38 -6.64
CA PHE A 334 -5.11 16.24 -7.99
C PHE A 334 -6.34 17.12 -8.20
N LYS A 335 -6.69 17.95 -7.22
CA LYS A 335 -7.85 18.86 -7.23
C LYS A 335 -9.13 18.14 -7.67
N ARG A 336 -9.31 16.90 -7.23
CA ARG A 336 -10.47 16.07 -7.60
C ARG A 336 -11.71 16.61 -6.93
N LYS A 337 -12.71 16.96 -7.74
CA LYS A 337 -14.00 17.48 -7.26
C LYS A 337 -14.94 16.37 -6.78
N ASP A 338 -14.69 15.14 -7.23
CA ASP A 338 -15.53 13.97 -6.96
C ASP A 338 -15.40 13.47 -5.50
N PHE A 339 -14.43 14.00 -4.76
CA PHE A 339 -14.16 13.61 -3.38
C PHE A 339 -13.89 14.83 -2.51
N SER A 340 -14.21 14.73 -1.23
CA SER A 340 -14.00 15.79 -0.24
C SER A 340 -12.88 15.41 0.72
N ALA A 341 -11.71 16.02 0.56
CA ALA A 341 -10.57 15.86 1.48
C ALA A 341 -10.94 16.27 2.90
N THR A 342 -11.70 17.36 3.05
CA THR A 342 -12.19 17.84 4.34
C THR A 342 -13.04 16.80 5.07
N THR A 343 -13.92 16.10 4.34
CA THR A 343 -14.76 15.05 4.93
C THR A 343 -13.93 13.87 5.42
N LEU A 344 -12.84 13.53 4.73
CA LEU A 344 -11.94 12.45 5.16
C LEU A 344 -11.13 12.83 6.40
N LEU A 345 -10.59 14.05 6.45
CA LEU A 345 -9.86 14.52 7.63
C LEU A 345 -10.74 14.60 8.88
N ILE A 346 -12.01 15.01 8.75
CA ILE A 346 -12.96 15.01 9.87
C ILE A 346 -13.18 13.59 10.41
N LYS A 347 -13.25 12.58 9.54
CA LYS A 347 -13.35 11.17 9.94
C LYS A 347 -12.10 10.70 10.68
N GLU A 348 -10.90 11.01 10.20
CA GLU A 348 -9.66 10.66 10.90
C GLU A 348 -9.60 11.30 12.29
N ILE A 349 -9.95 12.58 12.41
CA ILE A 349 -9.97 13.28 13.72
C ILE A 349 -10.96 12.61 14.68
N ALA A 350 -12.12 12.17 14.20
CA ALA A 350 -13.10 11.47 15.01
C ALA A 350 -12.58 10.10 15.51
N GLU A 351 -11.88 9.35 14.64
CA GLU A 351 -11.23 8.07 15.01
C GLU A 351 -10.11 8.28 16.05
N LEU A 352 -9.25 9.28 15.85
CA LEU A 352 -8.18 9.61 16.81
C LEU A 352 -8.74 10.01 18.17
N ARG A 353 -9.82 10.82 18.20
CA ARG A 353 -10.50 11.18 19.45
C ARG A 353 -11.06 9.96 20.18
N ARG A 354 -11.67 9.03 19.44
CA ARG A 354 -12.19 7.77 20.02
C ARG A 354 -11.07 6.95 20.67
N ARG A 355 -9.93 6.80 20.00
CA ARG A 355 -8.77 6.03 20.50
C ARG A 355 -8.12 6.68 21.73
N SER A 356 -7.89 7.98 21.69
CA SER A 356 -7.32 8.74 22.82
C SER A 356 -8.19 8.75 24.09
N SER A 357 -9.48 8.45 23.97
CA SER A 357 -10.41 8.34 25.11
C SER A 357 -10.36 6.95 25.78
N VAL A 358 -9.76 5.96 25.13
CA VAL A 358 -9.70 4.55 25.56
C VAL A 358 -8.27 4.13 25.93
N GLU A 359 -7.25 4.71 25.31
CA GLU A 359 -5.83 4.35 25.50
C GLU A 359 -4.93 5.58 25.72
N LYS A 360 -3.71 5.36 26.25
CA LYS A 360 -2.68 6.42 26.35
C LYS A 360 -2.25 6.83 24.95
N VAL A 361 -2.20 8.13 24.68
CA VAL A 361 -1.79 8.72 23.39
C VAL A 361 -0.43 8.15 22.95
N GLU A 362 -0.40 7.42 21.84
CA GLU A 362 0.82 6.85 21.30
C GLU A 362 1.59 7.89 20.46
N LYS A 363 2.91 7.74 20.33
CA LYS A 363 3.73 8.58 19.43
C LYS A 363 3.20 8.61 17.98
N ARG A 364 2.56 7.51 17.54
CA ARG A 364 1.92 7.38 16.23
C ARG A 364 0.76 8.37 16.04
N ASP A 365 -0.03 8.63 17.08
CA ASP A 365 -1.15 9.57 17.01
C ASP A 365 -0.68 11.02 16.88
N VAL A 366 0.42 11.37 17.54
CA VAL A 366 1.06 12.69 17.42
C VAL A 366 1.52 12.95 15.97
N GLY A 367 2.09 11.94 15.31
CA GLY A 367 2.48 12.03 13.90
C GLY A 367 1.27 12.26 12.97
N LYS A 368 0.15 11.57 13.23
CA LYS A 368 -1.09 11.76 12.47
C LYS A 368 -1.69 13.16 12.68
N PHE A 369 -1.68 13.69 13.91
CA PHE A 369 -2.14 15.06 14.18
C PHE A 369 -1.31 16.10 13.42
N LYS A 370 0.02 15.95 13.41
CA LYS A 370 0.92 16.83 12.65
C LYS A 370 0.57 16.82 11.16
N ALA A 371 0.38 15.63 10.57
CA ALA A 371 0.00 15.50 9.16
C ALA A 371 -1.38 16.12 8.83
N ILE A 372 -2.35 16.04 9.75
CA ILE A 372 -3.66 16.68 9.60
C ILE A 372 -3.53 18.21 9.61
N VAL A 373 -2.71 18.76 10.52
CA VAL A 373 -2.46 20.21 10.61
C VAL A 373 -1.78 20.72 9.34
N GLU A 374 -0.73 20.05 8.87
CA GLU A 374 -0.04 20.39 7.61
C GLU A 374 -0.99 20.38 6.40
N LEU A 375 -1.84 19.35 6.31
CA LEU A 375 -2.84 19.26 5.23
C LEU A 375 -3.90 20.37 5.33
N ALA A 376 -4.36 20.69 6.55
CA ALA A 376 -5.32 21.76 6.78
C ALA A 376 -4.73 23.14 6.42
N GLU A 377 -3.47 23.39 6.77
CA GLU A 377 -2.73 24.59 6.37
C GLU A 377 -2.61 24.70 4.85
N GLY A 378 -2.24 23.61 4.17
CA GLY A 378 -2.21 23.55 2.70
C GLY A 378 -3.58 23.79 2.04
N MET A 379 -4.66 23.25 2.61
CA MET A 379 -6.03 23.49 2.13
C MET A 379 -6.48 24.94 2.34
N ILE A 380 -6.16 25.54 3.49
CA ILE A 380 -6.48 26.93 3.82
C ILE A 380 -5.72 27.88 2.89
N LEU A 381 -4.43 27.64 2.65
CA LEU A 381 -3.64 28.43 1.70
C LEU A 381 -4.20 28.33 0.28
N THR A 382 -4.64 27.15 -0.15
CA THR A 382 -5.26 26.95 -1.47
C THR A 382 -6.61 27.69 -1.61
N LEU A 383 -7.44 27.67 -0.55
CA LEU A 383 -8.71 28.41 -0.48
C LEU A 383 -8.50 29.93 -0.44
N ILE A 384 -7.48 30.40 0.29
CA ILE A 384 -7.11 31.81 0.37
C ILE A 384 -6.57 32.29 -0.99
N PHE A 385 -5.70 31.51 -1.65
CA PHE A 385 -5.20 31.83 -2.99
C PHE A 385 -6.32 31.82 -4.04
N GLN A 386 -7.25 30.87 -4.01
CA GLN A 386 -8.42 30.89 -4.89
C GLN A 386 -9.33 32.10 -4.64
N ARG A 387 -9.57 32.48 -3.36
CA ARG A 387 -10.35 33.68 -3.02
C ARG A 387 -9.63 34.98 -3.41
N LEU A 388 -8.30 35.03 -3.28
CA LEU A 388 -7.49 36.16 -3.72
C LEU A 388 -7.50 36.27 -5.26
N LEU A 389 -7.32 35.16 -5.99
CA LEU A 389 -7.43 35.13 -7.45
C LEU A 389 -8.84 35.51 -7.93
N LEU A 390 -9.91 35.04 -7.28
CA LEU A 390 -11.29 35.45 -7.58
C LEU A 390 -11.54 36.94 -7.28
N ARG A 391 -10.95 37.48 -6.21
CA ARG A 391 -11.01 38.93 -5.91
C ARG A 391 -10.23 39.76 -6.93
N SER A 392 -9.06 39.30 -7.40
CA SER A 392 -8.29 39.95 -8.47
C SER A 392 -9.04 39.95 -9.80
N SER A 393 -9.75 38.85 -10.12
CA SER A 393 -10.60 38.74 -11.30
C SER A 393 -11.84 39.65 -11.22
N CYS A 394 -12.47 39.77 -10.05
CA CYS A 394 -13.58 40.71 -9.86
C CYS A 394 -13.16 42.19 -9.88
N PHE A 395 -11.92 42.51 -9.48
CA PHE A 395 -11.41 43.88 -9.59
C PHE A 395 -11.13 44.27 -11.05
N ARG A 396 -10.64 43.32 -11.87
CA ARG A 396 -10.33 43.56 -13.29
C ARG A 396 -11.59 43.71 -14.16
N VAL A 397 -12.72 43.10 -13.79
CA VAL A 397 -14.01 43.24 -14.50
C VAL A 397 -14.72 44.55 -14.15
N LYS A 398 -14.54 45.12 -12.95
CA LYS A 398 -15.15 46.42 -12.58
C LYS A 398 -14.44 47.63 -13.18
N THR A 399 -13.18 47.52 -13.59
CA THR A 399 -12.44 48.61 -14.26
C THR A 399 -12.66 48.69 -15.77
N GLN A 400 -13.33 47.71 -16.39
CA GLN A 400 -13.63 47.70 -17.84
C GLN A 400 -15.02 48.22 -18.23
N HIS A 401 -15.85 48.62 -17.25
CA HIS A 401 -17.20 49.18 -17.50
C HIS A 401 -17.32 50.69 -17.23
N HIS A 402 -16.21 51.41 -17.07
CA HIS A 402 -16.18 52.88 -16.93
C HIS A 402 -15.09 53.53 -17.79
N LEU A 403 -15.02 53.14 -19.07
CA LEU A 403 -14.34 53.90 -20.12
C LEU A 403 -15.28 54.05 -21.31
#